data_AF-A0AAU5MTU3-F1
#
_entry.id   AF-A0AAU5MTU3-F1
#
_cell.length_a   1.000
_cell.length_b   1.000
_cell.length_c   1.000
_cell.angle_alpha   90.00
_cell.angle_beta   90.00
_cell.angle_gamma   90.00
#
_symmetry.space_group_name_H-M   'P 1'
#
loop_
_entity.id
_entity.type
_entity.pdbx_description
1 polymer ?
#
loop_
_entity_poly.entity_id
_entity_poly.type
_entity_poly.pdbx_seq_one_letter_code
_entity_poly.pdbx_strand_id
1 'polypeptide(L)'
;MPDAQEAGDNVMSHEAGHGSGRGGAAGTSGSKRRLSCLAVVVAVLAAGAGGLVWLFQGHLSQPFGDDRACDGSDTKLPRVISAGGAPIPIGASGVHYYTRNGNAEVTFVSGDILDYLHHVGVLPDDAPLFDEKYGTKAEAGDEIALPDGLCGSPLRGPVWVYGSTSTAGSGVAVMVERSPVDNDSFRLPTRAVVTYRLP
;
A
#
# COMPACT_ATOMS: atom_id res chain seq x y z
N MET A 1 19.09 54.42 -40.84
CA MET A 1 18.58 54.67 -42.20
C MET A 1 17.07 54.90 -42.10
N PRO A 2 16.51 55.78 -42.93
CA PRO A 2 15.48 56.75 -42.54
C PRO A 2 14.01 56.32 -42.78
N ASP A 3 13.14 57.01 -42.04
CA ASP A 3 11.85 57.64 -42.35
C ASP A 3 10.67 56.99 -43.12
N ALA A 4 9.49 57.46 -42.65
CA ALA A 4 8.18 57.67 -43.30
C ALA A 4 7.26 56.44 -43.42
N GLN A 5 6.15 56.33 -42.66
CA GLN A 5 4.97 57.20 -42.46
C GLN A 5 3.92 57.11 -43.59
N GLU A 6 2.79 56.51 -43.21
CA GLU A 6 1.37 56.72 -43.58
C GLU A 6 0.96 57.42 -44.90
N ALA A 7 -0.06 56.81 -45.53
CA ALA A 7 -1.42 57.34 -45.73
C ALA A 7 -1.95 57.08 -47.16
N GLY A 8 -3.17 56.56 -47.26
CA GLY A 8 -3.89 56.48 -48.52
C GLY A 8 -5.15 55.62 -48.45
N ASP A 9 -6.24 56.26 -48.04
CA ASP A 9 -7.64 55.83 -48.19
C ASP A 9 -7.95 55.26 -49.57
N ASN A 10 -8.95 54.36 -49.65
CA ASN A 10 -10.17 54.58 -50.44
C ASN A 10 -11.18 53.43 -50.31
N VAL A 11 -12.38 53.83 -49.88
CA VAL A 11 -13.64 53.08 -49.90
C VAL A 11 -14.18 53.01 -51.33
N MET A 12 -14.71 51.86 -51.76
CA MET A 12 -15.77 51.76 -52.78
C MET A 12 -16.60 50.48 -52.57
N SER A 13 -17.90 50.69 -52.39
CA SER A 13 -18.99 49.72 -52.34
C SER A 13 -19.17 48.96 -53.65
N HIS A 14 -19.81 47.78 -53.62
CA HIS A 14 -21.06 47.50 -54.35
C HIS A 14 -21.53 46.04 -54.14
N GLU A 15 -22.78 45.93 -53.70
CA GLU A 15 -23.58 44.70 -53.76
C GLU A 15 -23.84 44.27 -55.21
N ALA A 16 -23.89 42.96 -55.46
CA ALA A 16 -24.67 42.37 -56.53
C ALA A 16 -25.24 41.04 -56.05
N GLY A 17 -26.57 41.02 -55.88
CA GLY A 17 -27.38 39.81 -55.74
C GLY A 17 -27.83 39.26 -57.09
N HIS A 18 -28.74 38.27 -57.01
CA HIS A 18 -29.40 37.46 -58.07
C HIS A 18 -28.57 36.29 -58.63
N GLY A 19 -29.08 35.05 -58.71
CA GLY A 19 -30.41 34.53 -58.40
C GLY A 19 -30.61 33.12 -59.00
N SER A 20 -31.15 32.23 -58.17
CA SER A 20 -32.09 31.13 -58.47
C SER A 20 -31.73 29.91 -59.34
N GLY A 21 -31.70 28.76 -58.63
CA GLY A 21 -32.47 27.55 -58.96
C GLY A 21 -31.67 26.36 -59.53
N ARG A 22 -31.98 25.09 -59.27
CA ARG A 22 -33.01 24.41 -58.47
C ARG A 22 -32.70 22.90 -58.55
N GLY A 23 -32.95 22.15 -57.47
CA GLY A 23 -32.97 20.68 -57.44
C GLY A 23 -31.95 20.13 -56.45
N GLY A 24 -32.26 19.26 -55.50
CA GLY A 24 -33.43 18.45 -55.21
C GLY A 24 -32.97 17.36 -54.23
N ALA A 25 -33.92 16.81 -53.46
CA ALA A 25 -33.76 15.70 -52.51
C ALA A 25 -32.96 16.01 -51.23
N ALA A 26 -33.18 15.38 -50.09
CA ALA A 26 -34.29 14.63 -49.48
C ALA A 26 -33.83 14.45 -48.02
N GLY A 27 -34.79 14.28 -47.10
CA GLY A 27 -34.61 14.47 -45.66
C GLY A 27 -33.53 13.62 -44.98
N THR A 28 -32.93 14.19 -43.93
CA THR A 28 -32.28 13.43 -42.84
C THR A 28 -32.33 14.19 -41.50
N SER A 29 -33.49 14.72 -41.09
CA SER A 29 -33.59 15.38 -39.76
C SER A 29 -33.56 14.40 -38.58
N GLY A 30 -33.67 13.08 -38.81
CA GLY A 30 -33.59 12.04 -37.79
C GLY A 30 -32.19 11.49 -37.50
N SER A 31 -31.23 11.68 -38.40
CA SER A 31 -29.88 11.08 -38.31
C SER A 31 -29.01 11.77 -37.26
N LYS A 32 -29.02 13.11 -37.23
CA LYS A 32 -28.25 13.92 -36.27
C LYS A 32 -28.69 13.71 -34.81
N ARG A 33 -30.01 13.53 -34.58
CA ARG A 33 -30.55 13.23 -33.24
C ARG A 33 -30.15 11.85 -32.74
N ARG A 34 -30.16 10.83 -33.62
CA ARG A 34 -29.73 9.48 -33.26
C ARG A 34 -28.24 9.40 -32.96
N LEU A 35 -27.40 10.09 -33.76
CA LEU A 35 -25.95 10.20 -33.51
C LEU A 35 -25.65 10.94 -32.20
N SER A 36 -26.40 11.99 -31.90
CA SER A 36 -26.27 12.73 -30.63
C SER A 36 -26.68 11.89 -29.42
N CYS A 37 -27.81 11.17 -29.47
CA CYS A 37 -28.17 10.25 -28.40
C CYS A 37 -27.14 9.13 -28.20
N LEU A 38 -26.58 8.61 -29.29
CA LEU A 38 -25.60 7.53 -29.21
C LEU A 38 -24.27 8.02 -28.60
N ALA A 39 -23.84 9.24 -28.93
CA ALA A 39 -22.68 9.88 -28.31
C ALA A 39 -22.89 10.12 -26.80
N VAL A 40 -24.08 10.55 -26.38
CA VAL A 40 -24.43 10.73 -24.96
C VAL A 40 -24.42 9.38 -24.23
N VAL A 41 -25.01 8.34 -24.82
CA VAL A 41 -25.00 6.99 -24.24
C VAL A 41 -23.57 6.47 -24.09
N VAL A 42 -22.72 6.66 -25.09
CA VAL A 42 -21.29 6.28 -25.01
C VAL A 42 -20.56 7.06 -23.95
N ALA A 43 -20.81 8.38 -23.82
CA ALA A 43 -20.19 9.19 -22.78
C ALA A 43 -20.61 8.76 -21.37
N VAL A 44 -21.90 8.47 -21.17
CA VAL A 44 -22.44 7.96 -19.89
C VAL A 44 -21.88 6.58 -19.58
N LEU A 45 -21.78 5.69 -20.57
CA LEU A 45 -21.17 4.37 -20.39
C LEU A 45 -19.66 4.46 -20.09
N ALA A 46 -18.94 5.36 -20.74
CA ALA A 46 -17.51 5.59 -20.48
C ALA A 46 -17.28 6.18 -19.08
N ALA A 47 -18.12 7.12 -18.65
CA ALA A 47 -18.08 7.68 -17.30
C ALA A 47 -18.46 6.63 -16.23
N GLY A 48 -19.47 5.79 -16.50
CA GLY A 48 -19.89 4.71 -15.61
C GLY A 48 -18.85 3.61 -15.48
N ALA A 49 -18.25 3.17 -16.60
CA ALA A 49 -17.18 2.17 -16.60
C ALA A 49 -15.90 2.70 -15.94
N GLY A 50 -15.52 3.96 -16.22
CA GLY A 50 -14.36 4.60 -15.58
C GLY A 50 -14.56 4.81 -14.08
N GLY A 51 -15.78 5.17 -13.65
CA GLY A 51 -16.12 5.34 -12.23
C GLY A 51 -16.12 4.02 -11.44
N LEU A 52 -16.59 2.93 -12.05
CA LEU A 52 -16.54 1.60 -11.43
C LEU A 52 -15.10 1.10 -11.31
N VAL A 53 -14.26 1.26 -12.35
CA VAL A 53 -12.84 0.85 -12.31
C VAL A 53 -12.08 1.56 -11.18
N TRP A 54 -12.34 2.84 -10.94
CA TRP A 54 -11.70 3.61 -9.86
C TRP A 54 -12.08 3.08 -8.46
N LEU A 55 -13.31 2.62 -8.27
CA LEU A 55 -13.77 2.03 -7.01
C LEU A 55 -13.15 0.64 -6.75
N PHE A 56 -12.81 -0.11 -7.79
CA PHE A 56 -12.17 -1.42 -7.66
C PHE A 56 -10.64 -1.37 -7.66
N GLN A 57 -10.04 -0.25 -8.06
CA GLN A 57 -8.58 -0.11 -8.13
C GLN A 57 -7.91 -0.26 -6.76
N GLY A 58 -8.53 0.25 -5.68
CA GLY A 58 -8.02 0.08 -4.32
C GLY A 58 -7.97 -1.38 -3.84
N HIS A 59 -8.89 -2.23 -4.33
CA HIS A 59 -8.91 -3.67 -4.00
C HIS A 59 -8.06 -4.51 -4.96
N LEU A 60 -7.90 -4.10 -6.21
CA LEU A 60 -7.04 -4.79 -7.19
C LEU A 60 -5.55 -4.47 -7.01
N SER A 61 -5.21 -3.42 -6.26
CA SER A 61 -3.82 -3.01 -6.00
C SER A 61 -3.19 -3.73 -4.81
N GLN A 62 -3.97 -4.50 -4.03
CA GLN A 62 -3.45 -5.26 -2.91
C GLN A 62 -2.56 -6.40 -3.43
N PRO A 63 -1.30 -6.50 -2.99
CA PRO A 63 -0.42 -7.58 -3.43
C PRO A 63 -1.08 -8.94 -3.17
N PHE A 64 -1.17 -9.76 -4.22
CA PHE A 64 -1.75 -11.12 -4.17
C PHE A 64 -3.21 -11.19 -3.67
N GLY A 65 -3.94 -10.07 -3.69
CA GLY A 65 -5.28 -9.95 -3.11
C GLY A 65 -5.31 -10.23 -1.59
N ASP A 66 -4.19 -9.98 -0.89
CA ASP A 66 -4.07 -10.12 0.55
C ASP A 66 -3.93 -8.72 1.16
N ASP A 67 -4.90 -8.32 1.97
CA ASP A 67 -4.97 -6.99 2.60
C ASP A 67 -3.90 -6.76 3.67
N ARG A 68 -3.24 -7.84 4.10
CA ARG A 68 -2.10 -7.81 5.02
C ARG A 68 -0.78 -7.58 4.29
N ALA A 69 -0.73 -7.81 2.97
CA ALA A 69 0.50 -7.64 2.20
C ALA A 69 0.79 -6.15 1.98
N CYS A 70 1.99 -5.72 2.31
CA CYS A 70 2.45 -4.37 2.07
C CYS A 70 2.95 -4.22 0.63
N ASP A 71 2.77 -3.02 0.08
CA ASP A 71 3.16 -2.69 -1.29
C ASP A 71 4.63 -3.03 -1.55
N GLY A 72 4.89 -3.61 -2.73
CA GLY A 72 6.23 -4.04 -3.14
C GLY A 72 6.67 -5.40 -2.60
N SER A 73 5.80 -6.13 -1.88
CA SER A 73 6.04 -7.53 -1.52
C SER A 73 6.23 -8.39 -2.78
N ASP A 74 7.29 -9.19 -2.83
CA ASP A 74 7.64 -10.01 -4.01
C ASP A 74 6.97 -11.40 -4.02
N THR A 75 6.55 -11.90 -2.85
CA THR A 75 5.84 -13.17 -2.72
C THR A 75 4.70 -13.10 -1.71
N LYS A 76 3.61 -13.84 -1.97
CA LYS A 76 2.54 -14.01 -1.00
C LYS A 76 3.10 -14.69 0.24
N LEU A 77 2.72 -14.19 1.41
CA LEU A 77 3.03 -14.88 2.64
C LEU A 77 2.32 -16.25 2.63
N PRO A 78 3.05 -17.36 2.78
CA PRO A 78 2.44 -18.68 2.76
C PRO A 78 1.32 -18.77 3.82
N ARG A 79 0.23 -19.48 3.50
CA ARG A 79 -0.94 -19.62 4.38
C ARG A 79 -0.59 -20.15 5.77
N VAL A 80 0.50 -20.90 5.84
CA VAL A 80 1.20 -21.26 7.07
C VAL A 80 2.58 -20.63 6.97
N ILE A 81 2.89 -19.65 7.81
CA ILE A 81 4.27 -19.22 8.01
C ILE A 81 4.99 -20.34 8.78
N SER A 82 5.31 -21.42 8.07
CA SER A 82 6.32 -22.39 8.50
C SER A 82 7.69 -22.02 7.90
N ALA A 83 7.74 -21.04 7.00
CA ALA A 83 8.97 -20.54 6.42
C ALA A 83 9.69 -19.65 7.44
N GLY A 84 10.48 -20.28 8.29
CA GLY A 84 11.18 -19.65 9.42
C GLY A 84 10.86 -20.27 10.78
N GLY A 85 9.87 -21.17 10.86
CA GLY A 85 9.71 -22.10 11.99
C GLY A 85 8.51 -21.89 12.92
N ALA A 86 7.84 -20.72 12.92
CA ALA A 86 6.75 -20.46 13.86
C ALA A 86 5.58 -19.65 13.28
N PRO A 87 4.33 -20.06 13.53
CA PRO A 87 3.13 -19.37 13.05
C PRO A 87 2.89 -18.06 13.81
N ILE A 88 2.24 -17.08 13.15
CA ILE A 88 1.70 -15.89 13.82
C ILE A 88 0.75 -16.33 14.95
N PRO A 89 0.79 -15.71 16.15
CA PRO A 89 -0.11 -16.04 17.25
C PRO A 89 -1.59 -16.03 16.83
N ILE A 90 -2.35 -16.99 17.36
CA ILE A 90 -3.81 -17.04 17.16
C ILE A 90 -4.42 -15.79 17.80
N GLY A 91 -5.34 -15.13 17.10
CA GLY A 91 -5.97 -13.89 17.60
C GLY A 91 -5.11 -12.63 17.45
N ALA A 92 -3.93 -12.73 16.82
CA ALA A 92 -3.15 -11.55 16.46
C ALA A 92 -3.96 -10.63 15.55
N SER A 93 -3.85 -9.32 15.80
CA SER A 93 -4.54 -8.26 15.05
C SER A 93 -3.55 -7.29 14.43
N GLY A 94 -4.01 -6.46 13.48
CA GLY A 94 -3.16 -5.50 12.79
C GLY A 94 -1.95 -6.17 12.12
N VAL A 95 -2.19 -7.35 11.52
CA VAL A 95 -1.16 -8.15 10.87
C VAL A 95 -0.83 -7.52 9.53
N HIS A 96 0.42 -7.11 9.34
CA HIS A 96 0.94 -6.67 8.06
C HIS A 96 2.26 -7.37 7.78
N TYR A 97 2.56 -7.64 6.51
CA TYR A 97 3.79 -8.27 6.11
C TYR A 97 4.41 -7.65 4.87
N TYR A 98 5.72 -7.71 4.81
CA TYR A 98 6.52 -7.34 3.64
C TYR A 98 7.48 -8.49 3.33
N THR A 99 7.50 -8.92 2.07
CA THR A 99 8.41 -9.98 1.60
C THR A 99 9.35 -9.45 0.55
N ARG A 100 10.65 -9.69 0.75
CA ARG A 100 11.68 -9.27 -0.20
C ARG A 100 12.94 -10.11 -0.09
N ASN A 101 13.48 -10.55 -1.23
CA ASN A 101 14.80 -11.19 -1.30
C ASN A 101 14.96 -12.39 -0.34
N GLY A 102 13.91 -13.20 -0.19
CA GLY A 102 13.94 -14.35 0.72
C GLY A 102 13.84 -13.98 2.21
N ASN A 103 13.40 -12.77 2.55
CA ASN A 103 13.01 -12.42 3.91
C ASN A 103 11.50 -12.12 3.97
N ALA A 104 10.90 -12.41 5.11
CA ALA A 104 9.57 -11.93 5.46
C ALA A 104 9.65 -11.14 6.75
N GLU A 105 9.16 -9.90 6.72
CA GLU A 105 8.98 -9.06 7.89
C GLU A 105 7.49 -8.97 8.19
N VAL A 106 7.11 -9.19 9.45
CA VAL A 106 5.72 -9.26 9.86
C VAL A 106 5.52 -8.41 11.11
N THR A 107 4.60 -7.47 11.09
CA THR A 107 4.15 -6.73 12.28
C THR A 107 2.77 -7.22 12.69
N PHE A 108 2.54 -7.35 14.00
CA PHE A 108 1.23 -7.70 14.55
C PHE A 108 1.11 -7.25 16.01
N VAL A 109 -0.12 -7.27 16.52
CA VAL A 109 -0.45 -7.01 17.92
C VAL A 109 -1.02 -8.29 18.55
N SER A 110 -0.47 -8.72 19.68
CA SER A 110 -0.89 -9.94 20.39
C SER A 110 -0.84 -9.77 21.92
N GLY A 111 -1.65 -10.56 22.63
CA GLY A 111 -1.52 -10.77 24.07
C GLY A 111 -0.58 -11.93 24.44
N ASP A 112 -0.30 -12.82 23.48
CA ASP A 112 0.40 -14.10 23.70
C ASP A 112 1.87 -14.02 23.23
N ILE A 113 2.49 -12.85 23.37
CA ILE A 113 3.83 -12.62 22.82
C ILE A 113 4.91 -13.41 23.57
N LEU A 114 4.74 -13.66 24.88
CA LEU A 114 5.68 -14.47 25.66
C LEU A 114 5.71 -15.91 25.14
N ASP A 115 4.53 -16.53 25.02
CA ASP A 115 4.38 -17.88 24.49
C ASP A 115 4.94 -17.97 23.06
N TYR A 116 4.75 -16.92 22.25
CA TYR A 116 5.33 -16.82 20.93
C TYR A 116 6.88 -16.83 20.97
N LEU A 117 7.50 -16.04 21.84
CA LEU A 117 8.97 -15.97 21.97
C LEU A 117 9.57 -17.33 22.37
N HIS A 118 8.90 -18.07 23.26
CA HIS A 118 9.29 -19.42 23.63
C HIS A 118 9.14 -20.39 22.46
N HIS A 119 8.00 -20.34 21.79
CA HIS A 119 7.69 -21.21 20.66
C HIS A 119 8.68 -21.05 19.50
N VAL A 120 9.08 -19.81 19.20
CA VAL A 120 10.06 -19.53 18.13
C VAL A 120 11.51 -19.77 18.58
N GLY A 121 11.73 -20.09 19.86
CA GLY A 121 13.04 -20.46 20.41
C GLY A 121 14.03 -19.29 20.58
N VAL A 122 13.55 -18.04 20.54
CA VAL A 122 14.41 -16.86 20.78
C VAL A 122 14.54 -16.54 22.28
N LEU A 123 13.62 -17.05 23.11
CA LEU A 123 13.68 -16.96 24.57
C LEU A 123 13.38 -18.34 25.18
N PRO A 124 14.27 -18.93 26.00
CA PRO A 124 13.99 -20.18 26.70
C PRO A 124 12.87 -20.03 27.74
N ASP A 125 12.12 -21.11 28.00
CA ASP A 125 10.97 -21.13 28.93
C ASP A 125 11.31 -20.70 30.38
N ASP A 126 12.55 -20.92 30.80
CA ASP A 126 13.05 -20.62 32.15
C ASP A 126 13.86 -19.31 32.24
N ALA A 127 14.05 -18.63 31.10
CA ALA A 127 14.84 -17.41 31.05
C ALA A 127 14.04 -16.18 31.52
N PRO A 128 14.67 -15.23 32.23
CA PRO A 128 14.05 -13.94 32.50
C PRO A 128 13.67 -13.22 31.20
N LEU A 129 12.53 -12.52 31.21
CA LEU A 129 11.96 -11.90 30.01
C LEU A 129 12.95 -11.00 29.27
N PHE A 130 13.66 -10.14 30.00
CA PHE A 130 14.61 -9.18 29.44
C PHE A 130 16.06 -9.54 29.78
N ASP A 131 16.40 -10.82 29.67
CA ASP A 131 17.77 -11.29 29.81
C ASP A 131 18.64 -10.83 28.62
N GLU A 132 19.68 -10.04 28.92
CA GLU A 132 20.63 -9.50 27.95
C GLU A 132 21.43 -10.58 27.19
N LYS A 133 21.40 -11.83 27.68
CA LYS A 133 21.95 -12.99 26.96
C LYS A 133 21.16 -13.32 25.68
N TYR A 134 19.84 -13.10 25.68
CA TYR A 134 18.95 -13.50 24.59
C TYR A 134 18.43 -12.32 23.77
N GLY A 135 18.60 -11.11 24.26
CA GLY A 135 18.26 -9.91 23.50
C GLY A 135 18.91 -8.66 24.03
N THR A 136 18.55 -7.54 23.43
CA THR A 136 19.10 -6.23 23.76
C THR A 136 18.00 -5.19 23.76
N LYS A 137 18.19 -4.13 24.55
CA LYS A 137 17.39 -2.93 24.43
C LYS A 137 17.64 -2.34 23.04
N ALA A 138 16.58 -2.11 22.28
CA ALA A 138 16.65 -1.15 21.19
C ALA A 138 16.36 0.21 21.80
N GLU A 139 17.32 1.12 21.74
CA GLU A 139 17.01 2.52 21.94
C GLU A 139 16.24 3.03 20.73
N ALA A 140 15.15 3.76 20.96
CA ALA A 140 14.96 5.10 20.40
C ALA A 140 13.52 5.57 20.64
N GLY A 141 13.38 6.82 21.10
CA GLY A 141 12.21 7.66 20.90
C GLY A 141 10.87 7.15 21.45
N ASP A 142 9.85 8.00 21.36
CA ASP A 142 8.49 7.59 21.68
C ASP A 142 7.94 6.63 20.59
N GLU A 143 8.43 6.75 19.36
CA GLU A 143 8.10 5.91 18.21
C GLU A 143 9.35 5.42 17.45
N ILE A 144 9.34 4.14 17.08
CA ILE A 144 10.37 3.43 16.34
C ILE A 144 9.79 3.03 14.99
N ALA A 145 10.42 3.50 13.92
CA ALA A 145 10.01 3.20 12.56
C ALA A 145 10.02 1.69 12.28
N LEU A 146 9.07 1.24 11.46
CA LEU A 146 9.08 -0.13 10.93
C LEU A 146 10.21 -0.29 9.90
N PRO A 147 10.69 -1.53 9.67
CA PRO A 147 11.56 -1.83 8.55
C PRO A 147 11.03 -1.29 7.20
N ASP A 148 11.94 -0.94 6.30
CA ASP A 148 11.61 -0.36 5.01
C ASP A 148 10.67 -1.26 4.19
N GLY A 149 9.52 -0.71 3.80
CA GLY A 149 8.49 -1.42 3.04
C GLY A 149 7.44 -2.12 3.91
N LEU A 150 7.71 -2.34 5.21
CA LEU A 150 6.71 -2.84 6.13
C LEU A 150 5.72 -1.74 6.50
N CYS A 151 4.50 -1.88 5.99
CA CYS A 151 3.35 -1.07 6.33
C CYS A 151 2.77 -1.43 7.71
N GLY A 152 2.04 -0.49 8.30
CA GLY A 152 1.43 -0.65 9.62
C GLY A 152 1.80 0.49 10.57
N SER A 153 1.39 0.37 11.83
CA SER A 153 1.77 1.35 12.86
C SER A 153 3.19 1.11 13.35
N PRO A 154 3.96 2.18 13.65
CA PRO A 154 5.29 2.05 14.24
C PRO A 154 5.24 1.35 15.61
N LEU A 155 6.39 0.86 16.04
CA LEU A 155 6.59 0.38 17.41
C LEU A 155 6.69 1.59 18.35
N ARG A 156 6.16 1.46 19.57
CA ARG A 156 6.32 2.48 20.62
C ARG A 156 7.44 2.09 21.56
N GLY A 157 8.32 3.03 21.85
CA GLY A 157 9.36 2.86 22.85
C GLY A 157 8.76 2.66 24.26
N PRO A 158 9.47 1.95 25.16
CA PRO A 158 10.73 1.23 24.96
C PRO A 158 10.55 -0.11 24.22
N VAL A 159 11.58 -0.60 23.51
CA VAL A 159 11.56 -1.88 22.76
C VAL A 159 12.68 -2.83 23.17
N TRP A 160 12.40 -4.12 23.15
CA TRP A 160 13.41 -5.19 23.26
C TRP A 160 13.57 -5.92 21.93
N VAL A 161 14.79 -6.36 21.64
CA VAL A 161 15.11 -7.12 20.41
C VAL A 161 15.72 -8.45 20.80
N TYR A 162 15.02 -9.55 20.48
CA TYR A 162 15.54 -10.90 20.58
C TYR A 162 16.15 -11.33 19.25
N GLY A 163 17.37 -11.86 19.30
CA GLY A 163 18.10 -12.36 18.14
C GLY A 163 17.95 -13.87 17.95
N SER A 164 18.14 -14.34 16.72
CA SER A 164 18.22 -15.78 16.44
C SER A 164 19.40 -16.41 17.19
N THR A 165 19.11 -17.38 18.05
CA THR A 165 20.12 -18.23 18.70
C THR A 165 20.57 -19.39 17.80
N SER A 166 19.87 -19.64 16.69
CA SER A 166 20.14 -20.76 15.78
C SER A 166 21.33 -20.50 14.86
N THR A 167 22.30 -21.43 14.89
CA THR A 167 23.43 -21.51 13.95
C THR A 167 23.05 -22.16 12.60
N ALA A 168 21.82 -22.69 12.46
CA ALA A 168 21.37 -23.49 11.32
C ALA A 168 20.77 -22.66 10.15
N GLY A 169 20.95 -21.34 10.13
CA GLY A 169 20.60 -20.48 8.99
C GLY A 169 19.14 -20.02 8.92
N SER A 170 18.19 -20.76 9.50
CA SER A 170 16.79 -20.33 9.69
C SER A 170 16.65 -19.47 10.95
N GLY A 171 17.03 -18.20 10.85
CA GLY A 171 16.96 -17.28 11.98
C GLY A 171 15.64 -16.52 12.04
N VAL A 172 15.05 -16.45 13.23
CA VAL A 172 13.97 -15.53 13.58
C VAL A 172 14.54 -14.43 14.47
N ALA A 173 14.22 -13.18 14.17
CA ALA A 173 14.49 -12.05 15.06
C ALA A 173 13.17 -11.40 15.44
N VAL A 174 13.02 -11.02 16.71
CA VAL A 174 11.76 -10.45 17.23
C VAL A 174 12.05 -9.14 17.94
N MET A 175 11.46 -8.05 17.45
CA MET A 175 11.41 -6.76 18.14
C MET A 175 10.04 -6.61 18.80
N VAL A 176 10.00 -6.20 20.06
CA VAL A 176 8.74 -6.17 20.84
C VAL A 176 8.65 -4.94 21.76
N GLU A 177 7.46 -4.35 21.84
CA GLU A 177 7.16 -3.24 22.76
C GLU A 177 7.23 -3.68 24.22
N ARG A 178 8.00 -2.94 25.03
CA ARG A 178 8.06 -3.08 26.49
C ARG A 178 7.11 -2.11 27.16
N SER A 179 6.71 -2.42 28.39
CA SER A 179 5.94 -1.46 29.19
C SER A 179 6.85 -0.29 29.59
N PRO A 180 6.40 0.97 29.43
CA PRO A 180 7.15 2.14 29.90
C PRO A 180 7.04 2.34 31.41
N VAL A 181 6.14 1.63 32.09
CA VAL A 181 5.87 1.77 33.54
C VAL A 181 6.41 0.58 34.33
N ASP A 182 6.37 -0.61 33.72
CA ASP A 182 6.83 -1.86 34.33
C ASP A 182 7.98 -2.43 33.51
N ASN A 183 9.20 -2.38 34.07
CA ASN A 183 10.39 -2.80 33.36
C ASN A 183 10.47 -4.31 33.14
N ASP A 184 9.63 -5.11 33.79
CA ASP A 184 9.64 -6.58 33.71
C ASP A 184 8.46 -7.14 32.89
N SER A 185 7.70 -6.25 32.23
CA SER A 185 6.55 -6.64 31.41
C SER A 185 6.60 -6.07 29.99
N PHE A 186 5.91 -6.75 29.07
CA PHE A 186 5.54 -6.17 27.79
C PHE A 186 4.41 -5.16 27.95
N ARG A 187 4.26 -4.27 26.96
CA ARG A 187 3.04 -3.47 26.85
C ARG A 187 1.87 -4.39 26.49
N LEU A 188 0.67 -4.15 27.03
CA LEU A 188 -0.53 -4.95 26.68
C LEU A 188 -1.62 -4.08 26.03
N PRO A 189 -2.18 -4.47 24.87
CA PRO A 189 -1.68 -5.55 23.99
C PRO A 189 -0.33 -5.17 23.37
N THR A 190 0.51 -6.16 23.06
CA THR A 190 1.89 -5.95 22.64
C THR A 190 2.02 -5.93 21.13
N ARG A 191 2.65 -4.89 20.56
CA ARG A 191 3.10 -4.93 19.18
C ARG A 191 4.46 -5.60 19.07
N ALA A 192 4.61 -6.46 18.06
CA ALA A 192 5.88 -7.05 17.70
C ALA A 192 6.14 -6.92 16.19
N VAL A 193 7.42 -6.84 15.84
CA VAL A 193 7.93 -7.00 14.47
C VAL A 193 8.82 -8.22 14.45
N VAL A 194 8.52 -9.15 13.55
CA VAL A 194 9.26 -10.40 13.40
C VAL A 194 9.88 -10.45 12.01
N THR A 195 11.17 -10.75 11.96
CA THR A 195 11.88 -11.00 10.71
C THR A 195 12.20 -12.48 10.59
N TYR A 196 11.71 -13.10 9.52
CA TYR A 196 11.98 -14.47 9.13
C TYR A 196 12.91 -14.50 7.92
N ARG A 197 13.90 -15.39 7.95
CA ARG A 197 14.60 -15.83 6.73
C ARG A 197 13.83 -16.96 6.09
N LEU A 198 13.37 -16.75 4.87
CA LEU A 198 12.72 -17.75 4.03
C LEU A 198 13.80 -18.64 3.39
N PRO A 199 13.54 -19.95 3.23
CA PRO A 199 14.46 -20.88 2.57
C PRO A 199 14.61 -20.61 1.07
#